data_AF-A0A6V8KIL6-F1
#
_entry.id   AF-A0A6V8KIL6-F1
#
_cell.length_a   1.000
_cell.length_b   1.000
_cell.length_c   1.000
_cell.angle_alpha   90.00
_cell.angle_beta   90.00
_cell.angle_gamma   90.00
#
_symmetry.space_group_name_H-M   'P 1'
#
loop_
_entity.id
_entity.type
_entity.pdbx_description
1 polymer ?
#
loop_
_entity_poly.entity_id
_entity_poly.type
_entity_poly.pdbx_seq_one_letter_code
_entity_poly.pdbx_strand_id
1 'polypeptide(L)'
;MTAYQAAADRLADAAPGARQAAVDDLVALGEADPELRQPVTDTICAWLCTDAAEDAERRAALRSLADRLRPGDTPAWDGIGVDLSGARLVDADFSGCRLDGAAFADTRFHGATAFDGATFDGDAAFQRAVFDGDAGFTGARFEGDAELGRTRFRGRADFTGVVFAGMAWFGRGTDTWWEDDEAWETVEDIDPAPWDELNEDDPDWPVAVLIEDYQDWEEGGDGARFAGDASFRDARFDGPAWFYNARFGARATFAGARFAGRVNLEQPAVDLTGAHWIGDTEDGESVWPLGWTVRPAAGGDVVPDESVAPYTRQLASTDPAVRAEGLQALARLGDDRPELRQRVVDTLCAFLRIPVPFDLRAPGRTAEQSALLRLRDEAQRLLASRLRPGQWPDMDLFLCGATLVDFDLRGCAAGYADFTGAQFHGTTRLDGSRFDRAVFTLDGPGGHATFHGDVTFDAEPPDHVVLHGVPSP
;
A
#
# COMPACT_ATOMS: atom_id res chain seq x y z
N MET A 1 22.19 11.63 35.07
CA MET A 1 21.10 12.57 34.75
C MET A 1 21.59 13.94 34.24
N THR A 2 22.47 14.68 34.93
CA THR A 2 22.82 16.06 34.52
C THR A 2 23.58 16.20 33.18
N ALA A 3 24.46 15.26 32.83
CA ALA A 3 25.21 15.31 31.56
C ALA A 3 24.34 14.97 30.34
N TYR A 4 23.49 13.94 30.47
CA TYR A 4 22.51 13.56 29.46
C TYR A 4 21.52 14.70 29.20
N GLN A 5 20.89 15.24 30.25
CA GLN A 5 19.95 16.36 30.13
C GLN A 5 20.61 17.57 29.44
N ALA A 6 21.83 17.93 29.84
CA ALA A 6 22.56 19.03 29.21
C ALA A 6 22.92 18.77 27.73
N ALA A 7 23.06 17.52 27.30
CA ALA A 7 23.28 17.18 25.89
C ALA A 7 21.97 17.19 25.10
N ALA A 8 20.88 16.66 25.68
CA ALA A 8 19.54 16.71 25.11
C ALA A 8 19.04 18.16 24.92
N ASP A 9 19.16 18.99 25.95
CA ASP A 9 18.78 20.42 25.89
C ASP A 9 19.58 21.14 24.80
N ARG A 10 20.87 20.83 24.65
CA ARG A 10 21.69 21.39 23.57
C ARG A 10 21.22 20.92 22.20
N LEU A 11 20.80 19.67 22.03
CA LEU A 11 20.29 19.21 20.73
C LEU A 11 19.03 19.99 20.33
N ALA A 12 18.13 20.22 21.29
CA ALA A 12 16.90 20.99 21.08
C ALA A 12 17.16 22.48 20.80
N ASP A 13 18.00 23.13 21.61
CA ASP A 13 18.17 24.59 21.61
C ASP A 13 19.33 25.10 20.76
N ALA A 14 20.25 24.24 20.31
CA ALA A 14 21.45 24.69 19.60
C ALA A 14 21.12 25.35 18.26
N ALA A 15 21.92 26.38 17.95
CA ALA A 15 21.99 26.93 16.60
C ALA A 15 22.54 25.87 15.61
N PRO A 16 22.14 25.94 14.32
CA PRO A 16 22.72 25.08 13.28
C PRO A 16 24.26 25.12 13.30
N GLY A 17 24.90 23.96 13.32
CA GLY A 17 26.36 23.77 13.39
C GLY A 17 26.89 23.35 14.76
N ALA A 18 26.07 23.41 15.81
CA ALA A 18 26.42 22.94 17.16
C ALA A 18 25.65 21.68 17.58
N ARG A 19 24.68 21.23 16.78
CA ARG A 19 23.84 20.05 17.09
C ARG A 19 24.60 18.75 16.91
N GLN A 20 25.50 18.69 15.93
CA GLN A 20 26.35 17.51 15.76
C GLN A 20 27.16 17.19 17.01
N ALA A 21 27.75 18.19 17.67
CA ALA A 21 28.49 17.98 18.91
C ALA A 21 27.59 17.48 20.06
N ALA A 22 26.32 17.92 20.10
CA ALA A 22 25.36 17.41 21.08
C ALA A 22 24.99 15.94 20.80
N VAL A 23 24.82 15.56 19.53
CA VAL A 23 24.62 14.17 19.12
C VAL A 23 25.84 13.31 19.49
N ASP A 24 27.05 13.77 19.19
CA ASP A 24 28.28 13.05 19.52
C ASP A 24 28.41 12.83 21.03
N ASP A 25 28.06 13.84 21.84
CA ASP A 25 28.06 13.73 23.31
C ASP A 25 27.00 12.75 23.83
N LEU A 26 25.78 12.79 23.27
CA LEU A 26 24.71 11.83 23.61
C LEU A 26 25.13 10.41 23.29
N VAL A 27 25.70 10.21 22.10
CA VAL A 27 26.21 8.93 21.65
C VAL A 27 27.33 8.40 22.56
N ALA A 28 28.29 9.25 22.94
CA ALA A 28 29.35 8.87 23.87
C ALA A 28 28.80 8.43 25.23
N LEU A 29 27.69 9.02 25.69
CA LEU A 29 27.00 8.58 26.90
C LEU A 29 26.38 7.19 26.73
N GLY A 30 25.72 6.90 25.60
CA GLY A 30 25.18 5.57 25.30
C GLY A 30 26.24 4.47 25.07
N GLU A 31 27.43 4.87 24.60
CA GLU A 31 28.59 3.98 24.52
C GLU A 31 29.14 3.63 25.91
N ALA A 32 29.16 4.60 26.83
CA ALA A 32 29.65 4.42 28.19
C ALA A 32 28.66 3.69 29.11
N ASP A 33 27.37 3.85 28.87
CA ASP A 33 26.30 3.29 29.70
C ASP A 33 25.19 2.67 28.84
N PRO A 34 25.08 1.32 28.79
CA PRO A 34 24.03 0.64 28.05
C PRO A 34 22.60 1.05 28.43
N GLU A 35 22.35 1.47 29.68
CA GLU A 35 21.02 1.94 30.11
C GLU A 35 20.61 3.25 29.43
N LEU A 36 21.56 4.00 28.89
CA LEU A 36 21.31 5.26 28.18
C LEU A 36 21.11 5.09 26.67
N ARG A 37 21.30 3.89 26.10
CA ARG A 37 21.21 3.68 24.65
C ARG A 37 19.82 4.00 24.11
N GLN A 38 18.77 3.44 24.71
CA GLN A 38 17.39 3.73 24.30
C GLN A 38 17.03 5.21 24.52
N PRO A 39 17.24 5.81 25.71
CA PRO A 39 17.00 7.25 25.90
C PRO A 39 17.75 8.17 24.91
N VAL A 40 18.99 7.83 24.57
CA VAL A 40 19.78 8.58 23.58
C VAL A 40 19.17 8.45 22.19
N THR A 41 18.81 7.23 21.78
CA THR A 41 18.10 6.98 20.52
C THR A 41 16.80 7.78 20.45
N ASP A 42 15.95 7.70 21.48
CA ASP A 42 14.67 8.39 21.55
C ASP A 42 14.86 9.92 21.42
N THR A 43 15.88 10.47 22.08
CA THR A 43 16.18 11.91 22.01
C THR A 43 16.61 12.35 20.60
N ILE A 44 17.42 11.54 19.91
CA ILE A 44 17.86 11.83 18.54
C ILE A 44 16.68 11.69 17.57
N CYS A 45 15.89 10.63 17.70
CA CYS A 45 14.67 10.37 16.95
C CYS A 45 13.66 11.51 17.09
N ALA A 46 13.32 11.90 18.32
CA ALA A 46 12.40 13.00 18.59
C ALA A 46 12.86 14.31 17.93
N TRP A 47 14.17 14.60 17.94
CA TRP A 47 14.71 15.76 17.23
C TRP A 47 14.60 15.63 15.70
N LEU A 48 14.88 14.46 15.13
CA LEU A 48 14.71 14.17 13.71
C LEU A 48 13.24 14.26 13.25
N CYS A 49 12.28 14.02 14.15
CA CYS A 49 10.85 14.14 13.84
C CYS A 49 10.32 15.58 13.92
N THR A 50 11.07 16.55 14.45
CA THR A 50 10.60 17.95 14.49
C THR A 50 10.40 18.53 13.09
N ASP A 51 9.38 19.40 12.93
CA ASP A 51 9.02 20.07 11.67
C ASP A 51 10.07 21.13 11.25
N ALA A 52 11.24 20.66 10.84
CA ALA A 52 12.28 21.46 10.23
C ALA A 52 12.69 20.82 8.89
N ALA A 53 13.19 21.66 7.98
CA ALA A 53 13.76 21.18 6.73
C ALA A 53 14.96 20.27 6.99
N GLU A 54 15.15 19.29 6.11
CA GLU A 54 16.31 18.41 6.16
C GLU A 54 17.62 19.20 5.98
N ASP A 55 18.66 18.85 6.75
CA ASP A 55 19.98 19.46 6.68
C ASP A 55 21.12 18.47 6.97
N ALA A 56 22.35 18.91 6.72
CA ALA A 56 23.53 18.06 6.88
C ALA A 56 23.73 17.51 8.31
N GLU A 57 23.25 18.21 9.36
CA GLU A 57 23.34 17.75 10.74
C GLU A 57 22.34 16.63 11.00
N ARG A 58 21.11 16.73 10.49
CA ARG A 58 20.09 15.68 10.59
C ARG A 58 20.55 14.38 9.90
N ARG A 59 21.05 14.50 8.67
CA ARG A 59 21.66 13.36 7.94
C ARG A 59 22.84 12.77 8.69
N ALA A 60 23.67 13.59 9.33
CA ALA A 60 24.80 13.10 10.11
C ALA A 60 24.35 12.40 11.41
N ALA A 61 23.33 12.92 12.09
CA ALA A 61 22.75 12.29 13.27
C ALA A 61 22.12 10.93 12.95
N LEU A 62 21.34 10.84 11.85
CA LEU A 62 20.77 9.59 11.37
C LEU A 62 21.86 8.54 11.07
N ARG A 63 22.93 8.94 10.38
CA ARG A 63 24.08 8.06 10.13
C ARG A 63 24.74 7.60 11.42
N SER A 64 24.97 8.51 12.36
CA SER A 64 25.55 8.18 13.66
C SER A 64 24.71 7.16 14.41
N LEU A 65 23.37 7.27 14.38
CA LEU A 65 22.45 6.30 14.97
C LEU A 65 22.51 4.95 14.23
N ALA A 66 22.37 4.95 12.90
CA ALA A 66 22.40 3.73 12.09
C ALA A 66 23.71 2.94 12.27
N ASP A 67 24.85 3.61 12.37
CA ASP A 67 26.15 2.97 12.61
C ASP A 67 26.21 2.20 13.94
N ARG A 68 25.46 2.62 14.97
CA ARG A 68 25.37 1.87 16.24
C ARG A 68 24.43 0.67 16.17
N LEU A 69 23.44 0.73 15.28
CA LEU A 69 22.44 -0.32 15.11
C LEU A 69 22.93 -1.40 14.13
N ARG A 70 23.97 -1.14 13.34
CA ARG A 70 24.63 -2.12 12.48
C ARG A 70 25.55 -3.04 13.29
N PRO A 71 25.33 -4.36 13.25
CA PRO A 71 26.31 -5.31 13.77
C PRO A 71 27.63 -5.19 13.00
N GLY A 72 28.73 -4.97 13.72
CA GLY A 72 30.07 -4.80 13.13
C GLY A 72 31.18 -5.24 14.08
N ASP A 73 32.37 -4.66 13.92
CA ASP A 73 33.53 -4.95 14.78
C ASP A 73 33.38 -4.36 16.20
N THR A 74 32.56 -3.32 16.35
CA THR A 74 32.16 -2.76 17.64
C THR A 74 30.82 -3.36 18.08
N PRO A 75 30.60 -3.60 19.38
CA PRO A 75 29.31 -4.09 19.86
C PRO A 75 28.18 -3.14 19.45
N ALA A 76 27.22 -3.65 18.69
CA ALA A 76 26.03 -2.90 18.33
C ALA A 76 25.20 -2.57 19.57
N TRP A 77 24.37 -1.54 19.44
CA TRP A 77 23.33 -1.28 20.42
C TRP A 77 22.18 -2.26 20.17
N ASP A 78 22.28 -3.43 20.81
CA ASP A 78 21.25 -4.48 20.76
C ASP A 78 20.00 -4.08 21.56
N GLY A 79 18.83 -4.55 21.10
CA GLY A 79 17.56 -4.34 21.81
C GLY A 79 17.07 -2.88 21.77
N ILE A 80 17.41 -2.15 20.71
CA ILE A 80 17.04 -0.74 20.55
C ILE A 80 15.91 -0.59 19.54
N GLY A 81 14.84 0.06 19.98
CA GLY A 81 13.75 0.54 19.14
C GLY A 81 14.07 1.90 18.53
N VAL A 82 13.52 2.16 17.35
CA VAL A 82 13.61 3.45 16.65
C VAL A 82 12.20 3.89 16.29
N ASP A 83 11.84 5.10 16.72
CA ASP A 83 10.63 5.80 16.25
C ASP A 83 11.03 7.00 15.40
N LEU A 84 10.71 6.93 14.12
CA LEU A 84 10.90 8.00 13.14
C LEU A 84 9.58 8.33 12.44
N SER A 85 8.46 8.09 13.11
CA SER A 85 7.12 8.36 12.60
C SER A 85 6.97 9.85 12.28
N GLY A 86 6.38 10.17 11.12
CA GLY A 86 6.24 11.53 10.60
C GLY A 86 7.54 12.22 10.16
N ALA A 87 8.71 11.57 10.31
CA ALA A 87 9.99 12.19 9.97
C ALA A 87 10.14 12.44 8.45
N ARG A 88 11.01 13.41 8.10
CA ARG A 88 11.47 13.65 6.72
C ARG A 88 12.94 13.28 6.62
N LEU A 89 13.23 12.19 5.91
CA LEU A 89 14.56 11.61 5.81
C LEU A 89 15.05 11.67 4.36
N VAL A 90 16.28 12.13 4.15
CA VAL A 90 16.92 12.20 2.82
C VAL A 90 18.05 11.21 2.76
N ASP A 91 18.03 10.34 1.75
CA ASP A 91 19.03 9.30 1.50
C ASP A 91 19.27 8.42 2.75
N ALA A 92 18.19 7.95 3.37
CA ALA A 92 18.24 7.16 4.59
C ALA A 92 18.83 5.77 4.32
N ASP A 93 19.82 5.38 5.13
CA ASP A 93 20.49 4.09 5.03
C ASP A 93 20.43 3.38 6.38
N PHE A 94 19.64 2.32 6.43
CA PHE A 94 19.51 1.34 7.51
C PHE A 94 20.01 -0.04 7.10
N SER A 95 20.80 -0.14 6.02
CA SER A 95 21.30 -1.41 5.51
C SER A 95 22.10 -2.14 6.59
N GLY A 96 21.76 -3.40 6.82
CA GLY A 96 22.38 -4.23 7.84
C GLY A 96 22.10 -3.82 9.29
N CYS A 97 21.23 -2.83 9.56
CA CYS A 97 20.84 -2.48 10.92
C CYS A 97 20.03 -3.61 11.57
N ARG A 98 20.13 -3.73 12.90
CA ARG A 98 19.27 -4.56 13.74
C ARG A 98 18.40 -3.66 14.61
N LEU A 99 17.08 -3.83 14.53
CA LEU A 99 16.07 -2.96 15.13
C LEU A 99 15.12 -3.81 15.98
N ASP A 100 14.99 -3.52 17.27
CA ASP A 100 14.10 -4.26 18.18
C ASP A 100 12.63 -3.88 17.98
N GLY A 101 12.39 -2.63 17.59
CA GLY A 101 11.12 -2.14 17.06
C GLY A 101 11.41 -0.98 16.11
N ALA A 102 10.63 -0.84 15.05
CA ALA A 102 10.88 0.19 14.04
C ALA A 102 9.58 0.85 13.59
N ALA A 103 9.38 2.11 13.99
CA ALA A 103 8.25 2.91 13.56
C ALA A 103 8.67 3.94 12.52
N PHE A 104 8.09 3.81 11.33
CA PHE A 104 8.23 4.70 10.18
C PHE A 104 6.85 5.11 9.62
N ALA A 105 5.81 5.09 10.47
CA ALA A 105 4.48 5.51 10.06
C ALA A 105 4.50 6.98 9.63
N ASP A 106 3.88 7.31 8.50
CA ASP A 106 3.89 8.66 7.90
C ASP A 106 5.28 9.23 7.54
N THR A 107 6.35 8.45 7.66
CA THR A 107 7.69 8.91 7.31
C THR A 107 7.79 9.19 5.81
N ARG A 108 8.41 10.32 5.47
CA ARG A 108 8.76 10.69 4.09
C ARG A 108 10.22 10.40 3.83
N PHE A 109 10.46 9.44 2.95
CA PHE A 109 11.76 9.06 2.46
C PHE A 109 12.01 9.73 1.10
N HIS A 110 12.87 10.74 1.12
CA HIS A 110 13.35 11.44 -0.07
C HIS A 110 14.66 10.82 -0.56
N GLY A 111 14.82 10.72 -1.87
CA GLY A 111 16.01 10.08 -2.46
C GLY A 111 15.98 8.56 -2.30
N ALA A 112 17.14 7.92 -2.45
CA ALA A 112 17.23 6.47 -2.36
C ALA A 112 17.25 6.03 -0.89
N THR A 113 16.41 5.07 -0.53
CA THR A 113 16.35 4.54 0.85
C THR A 113 16.69 3.07 0.87
N ALA A 114 17.54 2.66 1.81
CA ALA A 114 18.07 1.30 1.89
C ALA A 114 17.84 0.68 3.27
N PHE A 115 17.19 -0.49 3.26
CA PHE A 115 17.04 -1.44 4.37
C PHE A 115 17.67 -2.80 3.99
N ASP A 116 18.57 -2.83 3.01
CA ASP A 116 19.15 -4.06 2.49
C ASP A 116 19.89 -4.83 3.61
N GLY A 117 19.50 -6.08 3.82
CA GLY A 117 20.03 -6.94 4.89
C GLY A 117 19.69 -6.48 6.32
N ALA A 118 18.81 -5.50 6.50
CA ALA A 118 18.34 -5.10 7.83
C ALA A 118 17.54 -6.22 8.50
N THR A 119 17.59 -6.30 9.83
CA THR A 119 16.81 -7.23 10.65
C THR A 119 15.93 -6.45 11.61
N PHE A 120 14.62 -6.68 11.55
CA PHE A 120 13.62 -6.16 12.47
C PHE A 120 13.25 -7.30 13.43
N ASP A 121 13.79 -7.29 14.66
CA ASP A 121 13.58 -8.35 15.64
C ASP A 121 12.16 -8.32 16.22
N GLY A 122 11.55 -7.12 16.33
CA GLY A 122 10.13 -6.93 16.63
C GLY A 122 9.41 -6.27 15.45
N ASP A 123 8.28 -5.62 15.75
CA ASP A 123 7.36 -5.12 14.73
C ASP A 123 7.94 -3.92 13.98
N ALA A 124 7.59 -3.85 12.70
CA ALA A 124 8.05 -2.83 11.76
C ALA A 124 6.87 -2.13 11.08
N ALA A 125 6.60 -0.91 11.51
CA ALA A 125 5.50 -0.07 11.08
C ALA A 125 5.93 0.88 9.95
N PHE A 126 5.38 0.72 8.75
CA PHE A 126 5.60 1.57 7.57
C PHE A 126 4.31 2.18 7.02
N GLN A 127 3.23 2.15 7.81
CA GLN A 127 1.91 2.55 7.36
C GLN A 127 1.94 4.00 6.89
N ARG A 128 1.37 4.26 5.70
CA ARG A 128 1.37 5.58 5.04
C ARG A 128 2.75 6.18 4.76
N ALA A 129 3.86 5.45 4.97
CA ALA A 129 5.18 5.92 4.58
C ALA A 129 5.23 6.19 3.08
N VAL A 130 5.96 7.24 2.68
CA VAL A 130 6.13 7.63 1.28
C VAL A 130 7.59 7.53 0.90
N PHE A 131 7.88 6.67 -0.07
CA PHE A 131 9.18 6.54 -0.71
C PHE A 131 9.15 7.26 -2.06
N ASP A 132 9.70 8.47 -2.11
CA ASP A 132 9.77 9.26 -3.35
C ASP A 132 10.76 8.68 -4.36
N GLY A 133 11.86 8.09 -3.87
CA GLY A 133 12.87 7.42 -4.68
C GLY A 133 12.76 5.89 -4.62
N ASP A 134 13.86 5.23 -4.99
CA ASP A 134 13.97 3.76 -4.91
C ASP A 134 14.08 3.33 -3.43
N ALA A 135 13.38 2.25 -3.08
CA ALA A 135 13.38 1.63 -1.75
C ALA A 135 13.92 0.20 -1.82
N GLY A 136 15.06 -0.05 -1.18
CA GLY A 136 15.70 -1.36 -1.13
C GLY A 136 15.42 -2.09 0.19
N PHE A 137 14.97 -3.34 0.10
CA PHE A 137 14.75 -4.28 1.21
C PHE A 137 15.40 -5.64 0.90
N THR A 138 16.44 -5.66 0.06
CA THR A 138 17.03 -6.91 -0.43
C THR A 138 17.60 -7.71 0.72
N GLY A 139 17.13 -8.95 0.88
CA GLY A 139 17.56 -9.82 1.96
C GLY A 139 17.26 -9.31 3.38
N ALA A 140 16.39 -8.30 3.52
CA ALA A 140 15.92 -7.86 4.83
C ALA A 140 15.11 -8.97 5.52
N ARG A 141 15.03 -8.93 6.85
CA ARG A 141 14.35 -9.93 7.65
C ARG A 141 13.47 -9.26 8.69
N PHE A 142 12.18 -9.58 8.65
CA PHE A 142 11.17 -9.15 9.61
C PHE A 142 10.85 -10.35 10.49
N GLU A 143 11.32 -10.35 11.74
CA GLU A 143 11.02 -11.40 12.72
C GLU A 143 9.64 -11.19 13.36
N GLY A 144 9.28 -9.94 13.65
CA GLY A 144 7.93 -9.51 14.00
C GLY A 144 7.06 -9.22 12.78
N ASP A 145 5.92 -8.58 13.03
CA ASP A 145 4.97 -8.20 11.99
C ASP A 145 5.48 -6.98 11.20
N ALA A 146 5.26 -7.01 9.89
CA ALA A 146 5.65 -5.96 8.97
C ALA A 146 4.41 -5.29 8.37
N GLU A 147 4.16 -4.06 8.79
CA GLU A 147 2.97 -3.30 8.42
C GLU A 147 3.29 -2.27 7.34
N LEU A 148 3.14 -2.66 6.08
CA LEU A 148 3.32 -1.82 4.89
C LEU A 148 1.99 -1.38 4.26
N GLY A 149 0.89 -1.49 5.01
CA GLY A 149 -0.42 -1.04 4.56
C GLY A 149 -0.39 0.45 4.18
N ARG A 150 -0.87 0.78 2.97
CA ARG A 150 -0.93 2.15 2.44
C ARG A 150 0.43 2.83 2.23
N THR A 151 1.53 2.10 2.36
CA THR A 151 2.84 2.62 1.97
C THR A 151 2.84 2.95 0.47
N ARG A 152 3.48 4.06 0.09
CA ARG A 152 3.57 4.51 -1.30
C ARG A 152 5.00 4.42 -1.79
N PHE A 153 5.22 3.54 -2.77
CA PHE A 153 6.49 3.39 -3.47
C PHE A 153 6.39 4.08 -4.83
N ARG A 154 6.91 5.30 -4.92
CA ARG A 154 6.92 6.09 -6.17
C ARG A 154 8.04 5.65 -7.11
N GLY A 155 9.19 5.28 -6.55
CA GLY A 155 10.29 4.62 -7.25
C GLY A 155 10.16 3.08 -7.30
N ARG A 156 11.28 2.41 -7.58
CA ARG A 156 11.39 0.95 -7.51
C ARG A 156 11.32 0.48 -6.06
N ALA A 157 10.60 -0.60 -5.80
CA ALA A 157 10.62 -1.29 -4.51
C ALA A 157 11.20 -2.70 -4.66
N ASP A 158 12.33 -2.98 -4.02
CA ASP A 158 13.03 -4.26 -4.15
C ASP A 158 13.04 -5.05 -2.84
N PHE A 159 12.16 -6.05 -2.76
CA PHE A 159 12.04 -7.03 -1.67
C PHE A 159 12.68 -8.38 -2.05
N THR A 160 13.66 -8.39 -2.96
CA THR A 160 14.29 -9.64 -3.41
C THR A 160 14.95 -10.37 -2.24
N GLY A 161 14.57 -11.64 -2.04
CA GLY A 161 15.11 -12.47 -0.96
C GLY A 161 14.73 -12.03 0.46
N VAL A 162 13.78 -11.10 0.62
CA VAL A 162 13.26 -10.70 1.93
C VAL A 162 12.66 -11.90 2.65
N VAL A 163 12.73 -11.92 3.98
CA VAL A 163 12.05 -12.91 4.81
C VAL A 163 11.09 -12.22 5.78
N PHE A 164 9.81 -12.58 5.71
CA PHE A 164 8.79 -12.20 6.69
C PHE A 164 8.48 -13.43 7.55
N ALA A 165 8.98 -13.45 8.79
CA ALA A 165 8.70 -14.48 9.78
C ALA A 165 7.31 -14.27 10.41
N GLY A 166 6.97 -13.02 10.73
CA GLY A 166 5.62 -12.59 11.10
C GLY A 166 4.73 -12.29 9.89
N MET A 167 3.61 -11.62 10.15
CA MET A 167 2.67 -11.14 9.15
C MET A 167 3.34 -10.14 8.20
N ALA A 168 3.19 -10.33 6.90
CA ALA A 168 3.56 -9.36 5.88
C ALA A 168 2.31 -8.66 5.36
N TRP A 169 2.02 -7.49 5.93
CA TRP A 169 0.81 -6.75 5.63
C TRP A 169 1.08 -5.64 4.62
N PHE A 170 0.76 -5.89 3.36
CA PHE A 170 0.77 -4.87 2.30
C PHE A 170 -0.62 -4.36 1.96
N GLY A 171 -1.67 -5.03 2.44
CA GLY A 171 -3.04 -4.72 2.09
C GLY A 171 -3.69 -3.66 2.98
N ARG A 172 -5.00 -3.53 2.82
CA ARG A 172 -5.84 -2.91 3.83
C ARG A 172 -6.10 -3.93 4.95
N GLY A 173 -6.06 -3.49 6.20
CA GLY A 173 -6.94 -4.07 7.22
C GLY A 173 -7.79 -2.98 7.83
N THR A 174 -8.75 -3.43 8.63
CA THR A 174 -10.01 -2.73 8.78
C THR A 174 -10.44 -2.98 10.21
N ASP A 175 -10.08 -2.11 11.12
CA ASP A 175 -10.70 -2.12 12.43
C ASP A 175 -11.19 -0.71 12.78
N THR A 176 -12.45 -0.69 13.17
CA THR A 176 -13.05 0.37 13.96
C THR A 176 -12.52 0.23 15.39
N TRP A 177 -12.23 1.38 16.00
CA TRP A 177 -11.52 1.48 17.28
C TRP A 177 -12.30 0.87 18.44
N TRP A 178 -11.56 0.47 19.49
CA TRP A 178 -11.99 0.69 20.88
C TRP A 178 -11.11 1.81 21.45
N GLU A 179 -11.74 2.86 21.99
CA GLU A 179 -11.15 4.14 22.42
C GLU A 179 -10.20 4.08 23.65
N ASP A 180 -9.55 2.95 23.95
CA ASP A 180 -8.83 2.80 25.22
C ASP A 180 -7.30 2.50 25.10
N ASP A 181 -6.66 2.84 23.98
CA ASP A 181 -5.19 2.77 23.83
C ASP A 181 -4.52 4.14 23.91
N GLU A 182 -3.47 4.27 24.74
CA GLU A 182 -2.64 5.49 24.87
C GLU A 182 -1.93 5.86 23.54
N ALA A 183 -1.80 4.93 22.59
CA ALA A 183 -1.31 5.20 21.23
C ALA A 183 -2.20 6.18 20.44
N TRP A 184 -3.48 6.36 20.84
CA TRP A 184 -4.38 7.34 20.25
C TRP A 184 -3.95 8.79 20.50
N GLU A 185 -3.44 9.09 21.70
CA GLU A 185 -3.02 10.47 22.02
C GLU A 185 -1.76 10.86 21.22
N THR A 186 -0.99 9.90 20.71
CA THR A 186 0.22 10.19 19.91
C THR A 186 -0.08 10.45 18.43
N VAL A 187 -1.20 9.97 17.90
CA VAL A 187 -1.54 10.14 16.47
C VAL A 187 -2.27 11.44 16.17
N GLU A 188 -3.05 11.99 17.12
CA GLU A 188 -3.65 13.33 16.96
C GLU A 188 -2.59 14.44 16.79
N ASP A 189 -1.37 14.19 17.27
CA ASP A 189 -0.21 15.10 17.16
C ASP A 189 0.64 14.90 15.90
N ILE A 190 0.39 13.84 15.10
CA ILE A 190 1.12 13.60 13.85
C ILE A 190 0.47 14.45 12.75
N ASP A 191 1.20 15.44 12.21
CA ASP A 191 0.83 16.15 10.98
C ASP A 191 1.12 15.23 9.78
N PRO A 192 0.11 14.54 9.22
CA PRO A 192 0.35 13.58 8.15
C PRO A 192 0.94 14.30 6.95
N ALA A 193 1.79 13.58 6.22
CA ALA A 193 2.29 13.99 4.93
C ALA A 193 1.16 14.60 4.06
N PRO A 194 1.20 15.89 3.64
CA PRO A 194 0.24 16.43 2.69
C PRO A 194 0.06 15.50 1.50
N TRP A 195 -1.21 15.16 1.23
CA TRP A 195 -1.58 14.25 0.17
C TRP A 195 -1.37 14.90 -1.21
N ASP A 196 -0.49 14.30 -2.00
CA ASP A 196 -0.05 14.82 -3.31
C ASP A 196 -0.04 13.73 -4.39
N GLU A 197 -0.85 12.68 -4.24
CA GLU A 197 -0.95 11.62 -5.24
C GLU A 197 -1.57 12.10 -6.55
N LEU A 198 -1.06 11.56 -7.66
CA LEU A 198 -1.55 11.89 -8.99
C LEU A 198 -2.99 11.44 -9.16
N ASN A 199 -3.84 12.42 -9.50
CA ASN A 199 -5.28 12.26 -9.52
C ASN A 199 -5.71 11.82 -8.12
N GLU A 200 -5.67 12.71 -7.13
CA GLU A 200 -6.27 12.50 -5.82
C GLU A 200 -6.43 13.86 -5.16
N ASP A 201 -7.65 14.18 -4.72
CA ASP A 201 -8.00 15.49 -4.15
C ASP A 201 -8.43 15.40 -2.68
N ASP A 202 -8.48 14.20 -2.09
CA ASP A 202 -8.88 14.01 -0.70
C ASP A 202 -7.62 13.90 0.19
N PRO A 203 -7.29 14.97 0.95
CA PRO A 203 -6.16 14.95 1.87
C PRO A 203 -6.37 14.05 3.09
N ASP A 204 -7.62 13.70 3.38
CA ASP A 204 -8.04 12.89 4.53
C ASP A 204 -8.29 11.42 4.14
N TRP A 205 -8.15 11.08 2.85
CA TRP A 205 -8.27 9.72 2.29
C TRP A 205 -6.97 8.92 2.38
N PRO A 206 -6.93 7.80 3.10
CA PRO A 206 -7.48 7.61 4.42
C PRO A 206 -6.36 7.69 5.46
N VAL A 207 -6.50 8.58 6.43
CA VAL A 207 -5.83 8.40 7.73
C VAL A 207 -6.35 7.09 8.32
N ALA A 208 -5.52 6.09 8.57
CA ALA A 208 -5.92 5.01 9.50
C ALA A 208 -4.74 4.54 10.32
N VAL A 209 -4.88 4.78 11.61
CA VAL A 209 -4.34 3.94 12.67
C VAL A 209 -5.19 2.67 12.70
N LEU A 210 -4.58 1.53 12.99
CA LEU A 210 -5.29 0.32 13.41
C LEU A 210 -4.55 -0.34 14.57
N ILE A 211 -5.34 -0.85 15.51
CA ILE A 211 -4.94 -1.57 16.74
C ILE A 211 -5.59 -2.96 16.69
N GLU A 212 -4.99 -3.89 17.43
CA GLU A 212 -5.11 -5.36 17.48
C GLU A 212 -6.52 -5.99 17.54
N ASP A 213 -6.60 -7.18 16.91
CA ASP A 213 -7.53 -8.32 17.06
C ASP A 213 -8.75 -8.50 16.11
N TYR A 214 -8.45 -9.17 14.99
CA TYR A 214 -9.15 -10.26 14.28
C TYR A 214 -10.71 -10.35 14.17
N GLN A 215 -11.12 -10.24 12.89
CA GLN A 215 -12.20 -10.96 12.15
C GLN A 215 -13.62 -10.35 12.10
N ASP A 216 -13.85 -9.42 11.16
CA ASP A 216 -14.89 -9.58 10.12
C ASP A 216 -14.59 -8.66 8.93
N TRP A 217 -14.75 -9.16 7.70
CA TRP A 217 -14.14 -8.61 6.48
C TRP A 217 -15.19 -8.05 5.53
N GLU A 218 -15.08 -6.75 5.19
CA GLU A 218 -15.61 -6.04 3.99
C GLU A 218 -15.99 -4.61 4.39
N GLU A 219 -15.26 -3.56 3.91
CA GLU A 219 -15.76 -2.16 3.72
C GLU A 219 -14.63 -1.10 3.61
N GLY A 220 -14.17 -0.74 2.39
CA GLY A 220 -13.51 0.54 2.06
C GLY A 220 -12.08 0.85 2.58
N GLY A 221 -11.08 0.98 1.70
CA GLY A 221 -9.76 1.57 2.01
C GLY A 221 -8.58 0.94 1.25
N ASP A 222 -7.52 1.72 0.97
CA ASP A 222 -6.41 1.34 0.08
C ASP A 222 -5.35 0.43 0.74
N GLY A 223 -4.70 -0.42 -0.06
CA GLY A 223 -3.47 -1.13 0.30
C GLY A 223 -2.22 -0.35 -0.12
N ALA A 224 -1.06 -0.98 -0.02
CA ALA A 224 0.21 -0.43 -0.49
C ALA A 224 0.14 -0.13 -2.00
N ARG A 225 0.73 0.99 -2.41
CA ARG A 225 0.75 1.44 -3.80
C ARG A 225 2.17 1.40 -4.35
N PHE A 226 2.37 0.63 -5.41
CA PHE A 226 3.63 0.53 -6.14
C PHE A 226 3.47 1.22 -7.49
N ALA A 227 3.93 2.47 -7.62
CA ALA A 227 3.93 3.16 -8.91
C ALA A 227 5.07 2.67 -9.81
N GLY A 228 6.23 2.38 -9.21
CA GLY A 228 7.39 1.77 -9.88
C GLY A 228 7.38 0.24 -9.86
N ASP A 229 8.43 -0.36 -10.44
CA ASP A 229 8.62 -1.82 -10.43
C ASP A 229 8.68 -2.35 -9.00
N ALA A 230 7.97 -3.45 -8.72
CA ALA A 230 8.02 -4.16 -7.44
C ALA A 230 8.60 -5.57 -7.63
N SER A 231 9.62 -5.92 -6.85
CA SER A 231 10.25 -7.26 -6.88
C SER A 231 10.11 -7.95 -5.53
N PHE A 232 9.41 -9.07 -5.49
CA PHE A 232 9.37 -10.04 -4.39
C PHE A 232 10.03 -11.36 -4.83
N ARG A 233 11.03 -11.28 -5.72
CA ARG A 233 11.72 -12.46 -6.21
C ARG A 233 12.40 -13.19 -5.07
N ASP A 234 12.22 -14.51 -5.00
CA ASP A 234 12.80 -15.37 -3.96
C ASP A 234 12.44 -14.91 -2.52
N ALA A 235 11.41 -14.08 -2.36
CA ALA A 235 10.90 -13.66 -1.06
C ALA A 235 10.32 -14.86 -0.31
N ARG A 236 10.44 -14.86 1.01
CA ARG A 236 9.91 -15.91 1.89
C ARG A 236 8.91 -15.30 2.87
N PHE A 237 7.67 -15.74 2.77
CA PHE A 237 6.59 -15.41 3.69
C PHE A 237 6.34 -16.63 4.57
N ASP A 238 6.99 -16.67 5.74
CA ASP A 238 6.78 -17.72 6.73
C ASP A 238 5.49 -17.48 7.52
N GLY A 239 5.15 -16.23 7.80
CA GLY A 239 3.82 -15.82 8.26
C GLY A 239 2.85 -15.55 7.10
N PRO A 240 1.64 -15.04 7.38
CA PRO A 240 0.67 -14.73 6.34
C PRO A 240 1.12 -13.54 5.46
N ALA A 241 0.70 -13.56 4.20
CA ALA A 241 1.06 -12.58 3.18
C ALA A 241 -0.20 -11.89 2.66
N TRP A 242 -0.46 -10.68 3.15
CA TRP A 242 -1.70 -9.96 2.89
C TRP A 242 -1.49 -8.83 1.88
N PHE A 243 -1.91 -9.05 0.63
CA PHE A 243 -1.86 -8.08 -0.47
C PHE A 243 -3.25 -7.62 -0.94
N TYR A 244 -4.28 -7.81 -0.12
CA TYR A 244 -5.63 -7.35 -0.45
C TYR A 244 -5.65 -5.83 -0.68
N ASN A 245 -6.22 -5.37 -1.80
CA ASN A 245 -6.15 -3.97 -2.23
C ASN A 245 -4.75 -3.37 -2.47
N ALA A 246 -3.65 -4.12 -2.34
CA ALA A 246 -2.33 -3.63 -2.75
C ALA A 246 -2.30 -3.46 -4.28
N ARG A 247 -1.71 -2.38 -4.78
CA ARG A 247 -1.80 -2.00 -6.21
C ARG A 247 -0.44 -1.92 -6.86
N PHE A 248 -0.31 -2.57 -8.02
CA PHE A 248 0.91 -2.57 -8.81
C PHE A 248 0.70 -1.81 -10.13
N GLY A 249 1.17 -0.57 -10.18
CA GLY A 249 1.13 0.33 -11.34
C GLY A 249 2.15 -0.01 -12.43
N ALA A 250 3.22 -0.71 -12.07
CA ALA A 250 4.23 -1.22 -13.00
C ALA A 250 4.42 -2.73 -12.84
N ARG A 251 5.56 -3.28 -13.26
CA ARG A 251 5.79 -4.73 -13.21
C ARG A 251 5.92 -5.19 -11.77
N ALA A 252 5.18 -6.22 -11.41
CA ALA A 252 5.27 -6.89 -10.11
C ALA A 252 5.62 -8.37 -10.30
N THR A 253 6.67 -8.84 -9.64
CA THR A 253 7.11 -10.24 -9.71
C THR A 253 7.26 -10.84 -8.32
N PHE A 254 6.74 -12.04 -8.16
CA PHE A 254 6.87 -12.95 -7.02
C PHE A 254 7.57 -14.22 -7.48
N ALA A 255 8.41 -14.13 -8.52
CA ALA A 255 9.07 -15.30 -9.09
C ALA A 255 9.95 -15.99 -8.05
N GLY A 256 9.80 -17.30 -7.89
CA GLY A 256 10.55 -18.06 -6.87
C GLY A 256 10.11 -17.81 -5.42
N ALA A 257 9.10 -16.96 -5.17
CA ALA A 257 8.65 -16.67 -3.82
C ALA A 257 8.06 -17.91 -3.12
N ARG A 258 8.22 -17.98 -1.80
CA ARG A 258 7.75 -19.07 -0.96
C ARG A 258 6.73 -18.55 0.05
N PHE A 259 5.59 -19.22 0.13
CA PHE A 259 4.51 -18.88 1.04
C PHE A 259 4.25 -20.07 1.96
N ALA A 260 4.42 -19.89 3.26
CA ALA A 260 4.06 -20.86 4.28
C ALA A 260 2.72 -20.52 4.94
N GLY A 261 2.43 -19.22 5.14
CA GLY A 261 1.17 -18.74 5.69
C GLY A 261 0.05 -18.56 4.64
N ARG A 262 -1.10 -18.05 5.11
CA ARG A 262 -2.23 -17.68 4.25
C ARG A 262 -1.82 -16.56 3.31
N VAL A 263 -2.27 -16.64 2.06
CA VAL A 263 -2.00 -15.61 1.04
C VAL A 263 -3.30 -14.95 0.63
N ASN A 264 -3.33 -13.62 0.56
CA ASN A 264 -4.37 -12.90 -0.15
C ASN A 264 -3.73 -12.02 -1.22
N LEU A 265 -3.70 -12.53 -2.45
CA LEU A 265 -3.13 -11.84 -3.60
C LEU A 265 -4.12 -11.95 -4.77
N GLU A 266 -4.85 -10.87 -5.04
CA GLU A 266 -5.88 -10.83 -6.09
C GLU A 266 -5.42 -10.11 -7.37
N GLN A 267 -4.22 -9.51 -7.35
CA GLN A 267 -3.75 -8.61 -8.41
C GLN A 267 -3.50 -9.34 -9.73
N PRO A 268 -4.18 -8.98 -10.83
CA PRO A 268 -4.15 -9.76 -12.07
C PRO A 268 -2.87 -9.60 -12.88
N ALA A 269 -2.04 -8.60 -12.56
CA ALA A 269 -0.85 -8.23 -13.31
C ALA A 269 0.47 -8.65 -12.63
N VAL A 270 0.43 -9.69 -11.79
CA VAL A 270 1.61 -10.23 -11.10
C VAL A 270 2.16 -11.50 -11.74
N ASP A 271 3.48 -11.66 -11.68
CA ASP A 271 4.18 -12.88 -12.10
C ASP A 271 4.53 -13.77 -10.90
N LEU A 272 3.91 -14.96 -10.81
CA LEU A 272 4.16 -15.96 -9.77
C LEU A 272 5.00 -17.14 -10.29
N THR A 273 5.74 -16.96 -11.40
CA THR A 273 6.50 -18.06 -12.01
C THR A 273 7.50 -18.68 -11.03
N GLY A 274 7.35 -19.98 -10.77
CA GLY A 274 8.23 -20.72 -9.86
C GLY A 274 7.97 -20.44 -8.38
N ALA A 275 6.90 -19.71 -8.04
CA ALA A 275 6.48 -19.56 -6.65
C ALA A 275 5.92 -20.89 -6.10
N HIS A 276 5.99 -21.05 -4.79
CA HIS A 276 5.59 -22.27 -4.10
C HIS A 276 4.80 -21.92 -2.83
N TRP A 277 3.71 -22.63 -2.59
CA TRP A 277 2.90 -22.51 -1.37
C TRP A 277 2.87 -23.83 -0.63
N ILE A 278 3.19 -23.84 0.66
CA ILE A 278 3.35 -25.08 1.44
C ILE A 278 2.00 -25.78 1.69
N GLY A 279 0.89 -25.05 1.63
CA GLY A 279 -0.46 -25.60 1.81
C GLY A 279 -1.01 -25.44 3.23
N ASP A 280 -2.25 -25.90 3.40
CA ASP A 280 -3.09 -25.93 4.61
C ASP A 280 -2.65 -25.00 5.77
N THR A 281 -3.33 -23.86 5.87
CA THR A 281 -3.17 -22.90 6.96
C THR A 281 -4.40 -22.97 7.85
N GLU A 282 -4.22 -23.02 9.18
CA GLU A 282 -5.35 -22.99 10.13
C GLU A 282 -6.21 -21.71 9.96
N ASP A 283 -5.67 -20.68 9.30
CA ASP A 283 -6.22 -19.33 9.12
C ASP A 283 -7.19 -19.14 7.93
N GLY A 284 -7.65 -20.24 7.30
CA GLY A 284 -8.64 -20.21 6.21
C GLY A 284 -8.05 -20.26 4.79
N GLU A 285 -8.88 -19.98 3.77
CA GLU A 285 -8.50 -20.18 2.37
C GLU A 285 -7.59 -19.03 1.85
N SER A 286 -6.60 -19.41 1.05
CA SER A 286 -5.73 -18.46 0.34
C SER A 286 -6.36 -18.04 -0.99
N VAL A 287 -6.26 -16.75 -1.30
CA VAL A 287 -6.76 -16.15 -2.53
C VAL A 287 -5.59 -15.90 -3.48
N TRP A 288 -5.70 -16.43 -4.69
CA TRP A 288 -4.72 -16.28 -5.76
C TRP A 288 -5.31 -15.55 -6.97
N PRO A 289 -4.51 -14.82 -7.76
CA PRO A 289 -5.02 -14.08 -8.90
C PRO A 289 -5.60 -15.05 -9.93
N LEU A 290 -6.70 -14.65 -10.58
CA LEU A 290 -7.30 -15.45 -11.64
C LEU A 290 -6.24 -15.72 -12.73
N GLY A 291 -6.12 -16.98 -13.17
CA GLY A 291 -5.06 -17.43 -14.08
C GLY A 291 -3.86 -18.09 -13.38
N TRP A 292 -3.84 -18.12 -12.05
CA TRP A 292 -2.92 -18.91 -11.23
C TRP A 292 -3.69 -19.91 -10.36
N THR A 293 -3.07 -21.04 -10.07
CA THR A 293 -3.59 -22.08 -9.18
C THR A 293 -2.43 -22.84 -8.53
N VAL A 294 -2.70 -23.56 -7.44
CA VAL A 294 -1.69 -24.36 -6.72
C VAL A 294 -1.85 -25.83 -7.11
N ARG A 295 -0.73 -26.51 -7.42
CA ARG A 295 -0.72 -27.95 -7.69
C ARG A 295 0.33 -28.70 -6.83
N PRO A 296 -0.08 -29.70 -6.02
CA PRO A 296 -1.47 -30.09 -5.71
C PRO A 296 -2.20 -29.01 -4.89
N ALA A 297 -3.54 -29.03 -4.91
CA ALA A 297 -4.36 -28.00 -4.26
C ALA A 297 -4.12 -27.86 -2.75
N ALA A 298 -3.66 -28.94 -2.10
CA ALA A 298 -3.32 -28.96 -0.68
C ALA A 298 -1.94 -28.36 -0.34
N GLY A 299 -1.26 -27.73 -1.29
CA GLY A 299 0.10 -27.19 -1.15
C GLY A 299 1.03 -27.71 -2.24
N GLY A 300 1.71 -26.81 -2.94
CA GLY A 300 2.61 -27.14 -4.03
C GLY A 300 3.02 -25.93 -4.85
N ASP A 301 3.35 -26.19 -6.11
CA ASP A 301 3.81 -25.15 -7.01
C ASP A 301 2.64 -24.27 -7.47
N VAL A 302 2.87 -22.96 -7.47
CA VAL A 302 1.95 -21.99 -8.05
C VAL A 302 2.19 -21.99 -9.57
N VAL A 303 1.18 -22.43 -10.32
CA VAL A 303 1.27 -22.67 -11.75
C VAL A 303 0.14 -21.98 -12.51
N PRO A 304 0.28 -21.73 -13.81
CA PRO A 304 -0.82 -21.21 -14.62
C PRO A 304 -2.06 -22.11 -14.55
N ASP A 305 -3.23 -21.49 -14.36
CA ASP A 305 -4.51 -22.19 -14.30
C ASP A 305 -5.07 -22.43 -15.70
N GLU A 306 -4.95 -23.67 -16.18
CA GLU A 306 -5.49 -24.08 -17.48
C GLU A 306 -7.02 -24.14 -17.51
N SER A 307 -7.70 -24.17 -16.34
CA SER A 307 -9.16 -24.28 -16.27
C SER A 307 -9.89 -22.98 -16.69
N VAL A 308 -9.17 -21.87 -16.77
CA VAL A 308 -9.68 -20.56 -17.19
C VAL A 308 -9.27 -20.20 -18.62
N ALA A 309 -8.68 -21.14 -19.37
CA ALA A 309 -8.39 -20.94 -20.78
C ALA A 309 -9.64 -20.50 -21.58
N PRO A 310 -9.52 -19.59 -22.57
CA PRO A 310 -8.27 -19.08 -23.15
C PRO A 310 -7.63 -17.90 -22.39
N TYR A 311 -8.15 -17.51 -21.22
CA TYR A 311 -7.45 -16.55 -20.38
C TYR A 311 -6.21 -17.21 -19.75
N THR A 312 -5.04 -16.60 -19.96
CA THR A 312 -3.73 -17.07 -19.54
C THR A 312 -2.88 -15.90 -19.03
N ARG A 313 -3.46 -15.06 -18.17
CA ARG A 313 -2.78 -13.92 -17.51
C ARG A 313 -2.37 -12.79 -18.46
N GLN A 314 -3.13 -12.59 -19.55
CA GLN A 314 -2.87 -11.55 -20.52
C GLN A 314 -2.82 -10.14 -19.89
N LEU A 315 -3.51 -9.91 -18.78
CA LEU A 315 -3.50 -8.63 -18.06
C LEU A 315 -2.13 -8.27 -17.47
N ALA A 316 -1.24 -9.25 -17.24
CA ALA A 316 0.14 -9.02 -16.83
C ALA A 316 1.08 -8.60 -17.98
N SER A 317 0.61 -8.63 -19.24
CA SER A 317 1.41 -8.23 -20.40
C SER A 317 1.63 -6.73 -20.44
N THR A 318 2.81 -6.29 -20.88
CA THR A 318 3.06 -4.88 -21.20
C THR A 318 2.43 -4.46 -22.54
N ASP A 319 2.10 -5.41 -23.40
CA ASP A 319 1.47 -5.17 -24.70
C ASP A 319 -0.02 -4.83 -24.54
N PRO A 320 -0.47 -3.63 -24.92
CA PRO A 320 -1.88 -3.25 -24.88
C PRO A 320 -2.81 -4.19 -25.68
N ALA A 321 -2.37 -4.73 -26.82
CA ALA A 321 -3.20 -5.61 -27.63
C ALA A 321 -3.48 -6.94 -26.92
N VAL A 322 -2.44 -7.51 -26.29
CA VAL A 322 -2.58 -8.73 -25.48
C VAL A 322 -3.53 -8.48 -24.31
N ARG A 323 -3.41 -7.34 -23.61
CA ARG A 323 -4.32 -6.99 -22.51
C ARG A 323 -5.77 -6.85 -22.97
N ALA A 324 -6.03 -6.23 -24.12
CA ALA A 324 -7.38 -6.12 -24.68
C ALA A 324 -7.99 -7.51 -24.98
N GLU A 325 -7.21 -8.41 -25.59
CA GLU A 325 -7.63 -9.81 -25.79
C GLU A 325 -7.93 -10.51 -24.47
N GLY A 326 -7.13 -10.23 -23.43
CA GLY A 326 -7.35 -10.70 -22.06
C GLY A 326 -8.69 -10.27 -21.49
N LEU A 327 -9.03 -8.98 -21.59
CA LEU A 327 -10.31 -8.44 -21.12
C LEU A 327 -11.50 -9.12 -21.83
N GLN A 328 -11.40 -9.31 -23.14
CA GLN A 328 -12.42 -10.02 -23.91
C GLN A 328 -12.52 -11.51 -23.53
N ALA A 329 -11.38 -12.16 -23.25
CA ALA A 329 -11.36 -13.55 -22.80
C ALA A 329 -12.01 -13.71 -21.42
N LEU A 330 -11.78 -12.78 -20.49
CA LEU A 330 -12.41 -12.75 -19.17
C LEU A 330 -13.94 -12.61 -19.27
N ALA A 331 -14.42 -11.70 -20.11
CA ALA A 331 -15.86 -11.51 -20.31
C ALA A 331 -16.54 -12.79 -20.83
N ARG A 332 -15.94 -13.44 -21.84
CA ARG A 332 -16.44 -14.72 -22.38
C ARG A 332 -16.40 -15.83 -21.33
N LEU A 333 -15.33 -15.88 -20.52
CA LEU A 333 -15.21 -16.85 -19.45
C LEU A 333 -16.39 -16.75 -18.47
N GLY A 334 -16.77 -15.54 -18.04
CA GLY A 334 -17.93 -15.35 -17.15
C GLY A 334 -19.28 -15.59 -17.83
N ASP A 335 -19.37 -15.43 -19.15
CA ASP A 335 -20.56 -15.81 -19.92
C ASP A 335 -20.77 -17.32 -19.95
N ASP A 336 -19.70 -18.05 -20.25
CA ASP A 336 -19.70 -19.50 -20.41
C ASP A 336 -19.76 -20.23 -19.07
N ARG A 337 -19.22 -19.62 -18.01
CA ARG A 337 -19.08 -20.21 -16.67
C ARG A 337 -19.66 -19.29 -15.60
N PRO A 338 -20.97 -19.40 -15.30
CA PRO A 338 -21.63 -18.56 -14.31
C PRO A 338 -20.99 -18.58 -12.92
N GLU A 339 -20.40 -19.71 -12.52
CA GLU A 339 -19.71 -19.86 -11.24
C GLU A 339 -18.41 -19.06 -11.13
N LEU A 340 -17.90 -18.51 -12.23
CA LEU A 340 -16.70 -17.66 -12.26
C LEU A 340 -17.02 -16.16 -12.35
N ARG A 341 -18.28 -15.76 -12.47
CA ARG A 341 -18.66 -14.37 -12.76
C ARG A 341 -18.11 -13.39 -11.73
N GLN A 342 -18.25 -13.67 -10.43
CA GLN A 342 -17.72 -12.79 -9.40
C GLN A 342 -16.19 -12.67 -9.52
N ARG A 343 -15.46 -13.78 -9.67
CA ARG A 343 -14.00 -13.75 -9.88
C ARG A 343 -13.59 -12.94 -11.12
N VAL A 344 -14.39 -12.97 -12.19
CA VAL A 344 -14.16 -12.15 -13.39
C VAL A 344 -14.41 -10.67 -13.07
N VAL A 345 -15.48 -10.34 -12.36
CA VAL A 345 -15.77 -8.98 -11.90
C VAL A 345 -14.66 -8.46 -10.99
N ASP A 346 -14.23 -9.24 -9.99
CA ASP A 346 -13.12 -8.91 -9.08
C ASP A 346 -11.83 -8.64 -9.86
N THR A 347 -11.53 -9.45 -10.87
CA THR A 347 -10.36 -9.29 -11.75
C THR A 347 -10.42 -7.98 -12.53
N LEU A 348 -11.60 -7.61 -13.06
CA LEU A 348 -11.80 -6.35 -13.79
C LEU A 348 -11.73 -5.15 -12.84
N CYS A 349 -12.31 -5.26 -11.65
CA CYS A 349 -12.22 -4.25 -10.59
C CYS A 349 -10.77 -4.05 -10.13
N ALA A 350 -10.01 -5.12 -9.89
CA ALA A 350 -8.59 -5.06 -9.56
C ALA A 350 -7.77 -4.40 -10.68
N PHE A 351 -8.05 -4.72 -11.95
CA PHE A 351 -7.44 -4.04 -13.10
C PHE A 351 -7.75 -2.53 -13.14
N LEU A 352 -8.99 -2.14 -12.82
CA LEU A 352 -9.39 -0.73 -12.72
C LEU A 352 -8.82 -0.04 -11.47
N ARG A 353 -8.49 -0.76 -10.41
CA ARG A 353 -7.78 -0.22 -9.24
C ARG A 353 -6.30 0.06 -9.52
N ILE A 354 -5.70 -0.52 -10.56
CA ILE A 354 -4.31 -0.22 -10.95
C ILE A 354 -4.13 1.31 -11.13
N PRO A 355 -3.15 1.93 -10.45
CA PRO A 355 -2.86 3.36 -10.52
C PRO A 355 -2.71 3.89 -11.94
N VAL A 356 -3.25 5.09 -12.18
CA VAL A 356 -2.99 5.84 -13.41
C VAL A 356 -1.69 6.64 -13.21
N PRO A 357 -0.60 6.35 -13.94
CA PRO A 357 0.73 6.90 -13.65
C PRO A 357 0.95 8.30 -14.25
N PHE A 358 -0.11 9.06 -14.49
CA PHE A 358 -0.06 10.40 -15.05
C PHE A 358 -1.28 11.22 -14.64
N ASP A 359 -1.13 12.54 -14.61
CA ASP A 359 -2.21 13.49 -14.34
C ASP A 359 -3.22 13.51 -15.51
N LEU A 360 -4.47 13.16 -15.22
CA LEU A 360 -5.60 13.15 -16.16
C LEU A 360 -6.05 14.55 -16.56
N ARG A 361 -5.76 15.56 -15.73
CA ARG A 361 -6.12 16.97 -15.92
C ARG A 361 -5.07 17.71 -16.78
N ALA A 362 -3.88 17.14 -16.93
CA ALA A 362 -2.83 17.73 -17.76
C ALA A 362 -3.24 17.79 -19.24
N PRO A 363 -2.92 18.90 -19.96
CA PRO A 363 -3.26 19.03 -21.36
C PRO A 363 -2.36 18.17 -22.25
N GLY A 364 -2.97 17.50 -23.23
CA GLY A 364 -2.25 16.63 -24.17
C GLY A 364 -1.95 15.26 -23.58
N ARG A 365 -2.18 14.21 -24.37
CA ARG A 365 -1.90 12.83 -23.97
C ARG A 365 -0.99 12.16 -24.98
N THR A 366 -0.04 11.36 -24.51
CA THR A 366 0.78 10.52 -25.37
C THR A 366 -0.05 9.38 -25.97
N ALA A 367 0.52 8.67 -26.95
CA ALA A 367 -0.11 7.51 -27.54
C ALA A 367 -0.28 6.37 -26.52
N GLU A 368 0.70 6.22 -25.62
CA GLU A 368 0.73 5.22 -24.55
C GLU A 368 -0.32 5.52 -23.49
N GLN A 369 -0.41 6.78 -23.03
CA GLN A 369 -1.45 7.23 -22.09
C GLN A 369 -2.84 7.02 -22.68
N SER A 370 -3.03 7.37 -23.95
CA SER A 370 -4.30 7.16 -24.65
C SER A 370 -4.64 5.67 -24.83
N ALA A 371 -3.63 4.81 -25.01
CA ALA A 371 -3.82 3.37 -25.09
C ALA A 371 -4.23 2.76 -23.74
N LEU A 372 -3.64 3.22 -22.63
CA LEU A 372 -4.06 2.82 -21.29
C LEU A 372 -5.52 3.19 -21.03
N LEU A 373 -5.93 4.43 -21.34
CA LEU A 373 -7.32 4.87 -21.15
C LEU A 373 -8.31 4.05 -21.98
N ARG A 374 -7.95 3.66 -23.22
CA ARG A 374 -8.80 2.77 -24.04
C ARG A 374 -8.99 1.40 -23.41
N LEU A 375 -7.96 0.82 -22.80
CA LEU A 375 -8.07 -0.47 -22.11
C LEU A 375 -8.96 -0.38 -20.87
N ARG A 376 -8.83 0.71 -20.11
CA ARG A 376 -9.66 0.96 -18.92
C ARG A 376 -11.12 1.19 -19.30
N ASP A 377 -11.37 1.98 -20.35
CA ASP A 377 -12.70 2.14 -20.93
C ASP A 377 -13.29 0.81 -21.42
N GLU A 378 -12.50 -0.06 -22.06
CA GLU A 378 -12.94 -1.41 -22.45
C GLU A 378 -13.35 -2.25 -21.24
N ALA A 379 -12.54 -2.27 -20.17
CA ALA A 379 -12.88 -2.97 -18.93
C ALA A 379 -14.18 -2.42 -18.28
N GLN A 380 -14.33 -1.09 -18.22
CA GLN A 380 -15.55 -0.44 -17.73
C GLN A 380 -16.78 -0.81 -18.57
N ARG A 381 -16.65 -0.81 -19.91
CA ARG A 381 -17.75 -1.18 -20.81
C ARG A 381 -18.14 -2.66 -20.68
N LEU A 382 -17.17 -3.55 -20.51
CA LEU A 382 -17.42 -4.97 -20.26
C LEU A 382 -18.20 -5.16 -18.96
N LEU A 383 -17.76 -4.55 -17.85
CA LEU A 383 -18.50 -4.53 -16.58
C LEU A 383 -19.93 -4.01 -16.79
N ALA A 384 -20.08 -2.80 -17.33
CA ALA A 384 -21.37 -2.16 -17.54
C ALA A 384 -22.34 -3.03 -18.37
N SER A 385 -21.83 -3.68 -19.42
CA SER A 385 -22.65 -4.54 -20.29
C SER A 385 -23.21 -5.77 -19.58
N ARG A 386 -22.47 -6.31 -18.60
CA ARG A 386 -22.82 -7.54 -17.86
C ARG A 386 -23.59 -7.28 -16.58
N LEU A 387 -23.52 -6.06 -16.08
CA LEU A 387 -24.37 -5.58 -15.00
C LEU A 387 -25.75 -5.09 -15.49
N ARG A 388 -26.03 -5.14 -16.80
CA ARG A 388 -27.39 -4.85 -17.28
C ARG A 388 -28.40 -5.87 -16.72
N PRO A 389 -29.63 -5.46 -16.40
CA PRO A 389 -30.63 -6.34 -15.79
C PRO A 389 -30.80 -7.67 -16.56
N GLY A 390 -30.75 -8.78 -15.84
CA GLY A 390 -30.91 -10.12 -16.39
C GLY A 390 -29.67 -10.71 -17.06
N GLN A 391 -28.52 -10.03 -17.02
CA GLN A 391 -27.25 -10.59 -17.47
C GLN A 391 -26.55 -11.33 -16.32
N TRP A 392 -25.77 -10.62 -15.50
CA TRP A 392 -25.11 -11.16 -14.31
C TRP A 392 -25.71 -10.49 -13.06
N PRO A 393 -26.70 -11.13 -12.41
CA PRO A 393 -27.33 -10.57 -11.22
C PRO A 393 -26.39 -10.65 -10.02
N ASP A 394 -26.62 -9.77 -9.04
CA ASP A 394 -26.04 -9.85 -7.68
C ASP A 394 -24.51 -9.91 -7.65
N MET A 395 -23.85 -9.16 -8.54
CA MET A 395 -22.39 -9.04 -8.59
C MET A 395 -21.91 -7.91 -7.69
N ASP A 396 -20.77 -8.11 -7.05
CA ASP A 396 -20.14 -7.12 -6.16
C ASP A 396 -19.02 -6.37 -6.87
N LEU A 397 -18.98 -5.05 -6.71
CA LEU A 397 -18.00 -4.16 -7.34
C LEU A 397 -17.07 -3.57 -6.31
N PHE A 398 -15.82 -4.04 -6.25
CA PHE A 398 -14.78 -3.50 -5.38
C PHE A 398 -13.91 -2.48 -6.13
N LEU A 399 -14.44 -1.27 -6.29
CA LEU A 399 -13.81 -0.15 -7.01
C LEU A 399 -13.23 0.91 -6.06
N CYS A 400 -13.04 0.58 -4.79
CA CYS A 400 -12.44 1.48 -3.81
C CYS A 400 -11.09 2.02 -4.29
N GLY A 401 -10.91 3.34 -4.21
CA GLY A 401 -9.76 4.10 -4.68
C GLY A 401 -9.44 3.99 -6.18
N ALA A 402 -10.32 3.41 -7.01
CA ALA A 402 -10.10 3.33 -8.45
C ALA A 402 -10.20 4.70 -9.12
N THR A 403 -9.36 4.97 -10.12
CA THR A 403 -9.49 6.16 -10.98
C THR A 403 -10.29 5.81 -12.25
N LEU A 404 -11.55 6.21 -12.31
CA LEU A 404 -12.49 5.87 -13.37
C LEU A 404 -12.68 7.06 -14.33
N VAL A 405 -12.68 6.80 -15.63
CA VAL A 405 -12.77 7.86 -16.66
C VAL A 405 -13.99 7.61 -17.53
N ASP A 406 -14.86 8.61 -17.68
CA ASP A 406 -16.12 8.53 -18.43
C ASP A 406 -16.99 7.32 -18.00
N PHE A 407 -17.13 7.12 -16.69
CA PHE A 407 -17.74 5.94 -16.09
C PHE A 407 -19.26 5.90 -16.30
N ASP A 408 -19.78 4.81 -16.89
CA ASP A 408 -21.20 4.70 -17.26
C ASP A 408 -21.79 3.36 -16.78
N LEU A 409 -22.54 3.42 -15.68
CA LEU A 409 -23.34 2.30 -15.18
C LEU A 409 -24.85 2.56 -15.33
N ARG A 410 -25.25 3.34 -16.34
CA ARG A 410 -26.67 3.66 -16.51
C ARG A 410 -27.53 2.42 -16.66
N GLY A 411 -28.57 2.34 -15.84
CA GLY A 411 -29.49 1.21 -15.85
C GLY A 411 -28.85 -0.14 -15.45
N CYS A 412 -27.66 -0.15 -14.84
CA CYS A 412 -27.05 -1.37 -14.29
C CYS A 412 -27.72 -1.79 -12.97
N ALA A 413 -27.57 -3.07 -12.63
CA ALA A 413 -27.84 -3.60 -11.31
C ALA A 413 -26.59 -4.32 -10.75
N ALA A 414 -26.29 -4.14 -9.47
CA ALA A 414 -25.25 -4.86 -8.76
C ALA A 414 -25.71 -5.14 -7.31
N GLY A 415 -25.10 -6.13 -6.64
CA GLY A 415 -25.36 -6.41 -5.23
C GLY A 415 -24.72 -5.31 -4.38
N TYR A 416 -23.43 -5.46 -4.12
CA TYR A 416 -22.61 -4.46 -3.44
C TYR A 416 -21.79 -3.61 -4.42
N ALA A 417 -21.64 -2.32 -4.16
CA ALA A 417 -20.73 -1.44 -4.90
C ALA A 417 -19.92 -0.55 -3.96
N ASP A 418 -18.63 -0.81 -3.87
CA ASP A 418 -17.66 -0.03 -3.11
C ASP A 418 -16.96 0.97 -4.03
N PHE A 419 -17.32 2.24 -3.88
CA PHE A 419 -16.68 3.39 -4.54
C PHE A 419 -15.89 4.25 -3.54
N THR A 420 -15.57 3.72 -2.37
CA THR A 420 -14.91 4.49 -1.32
C THR A 420 -13.57 5.02 -1.86
N GLY A 421 -13.40 6.34 -1.93
CA GLY A 421 -12.19 7.00 -2.47
C GLY A 421 -11.98 6.86 -3.96
N ALA A 422 -12.94 6.26 -4.66
CA ALA A 422 -12.91 6.21 -6.10
C ALA A 422 -12.99 7.62 -6.67
N GLN A 423 -12.30 7.82 -7.77
CA GLN A 423 -12.19 9.12 -8.41
C GLN A 423 -12.75 9.05 -9.80
N PHE A 424 -13.68 9.93 -10.08
CA PHE A 424 -14.43 9.94 -11.31
C PHE A 424 -14.00 11.14 -12.14
N HIS A 425 -13.43 10.91 -13.31
CA HIS A 425 -13.01 11.96 -14.24
C HIS A 425 -13.86 11.94 -15.50
N GLY A 426 -14.16 13.13 -16.03
CA GLY A 426 -15.01 13.25 -17.23
C GLY A 426 -16.48 13.05 -16.88
N THR A 427 -17.25 12.39 -17.75
CA THR A 427 -18.68 12.21 -17.51
C THR A 427 -18.98 10.92 -16.74
N THR A 428 -19.60 11.04 -15.57
CA THR A 428 -20.08 9.90 -14.79
C THR A 428 -21.59 9.77 -14.88
N ARG A 429 -22.09 8.59 -15.22
CA ARG A 429 -23.52 8.35 -15.37
C ARG A 429 -23.98 7.14 -14.56
N LEU A 430 -24.82 7.41 -13.58
CA LEU A 430 -25.41 6.45 -12.65
C LEU A 430 -26.95 6.48 -12.69
N ASP A 431 -27.56 7.24 -13.61
CA ASP A 431 -29.02 7.25 -13.81
C ASP A 431 -29.57 5.87 -14.15
N GLY A 432 -30.69 5.51 -13.55
CA GLY A 432 -31.34 4.20 -13.61
C GLY A 432 -30.60 3.05 -12.92
N SER A 433 -29.40 3.28 -12.35
CA SER A 433 -28.63 2.23 -11.68
C SER A 433 -29.27 1.79 -10.36
N ARG A 434 -29.09 0.51 -10.00
CA ARG A 434 -29.63 -0.09 -8.78
C ARG A 434 -28.53 -0.88 -8.09
N PHE A 435 -28.25 -0.54 -6.85
CA PHE A 435 -27.33 -1.29 -5.99
C PHE A 435 -28.11 -1.72 -4.76
N ASP A 436 -27.99 -2.98 -4.33
CA ASP A 436 -28.56 -3.41 -3.05
C ASP A 436 -27.87 -2.66 -1.90
N ARG A 437 -26.56 -2.45 -2.03
CA ARG A 437 -25.77 -1.53 -1.20
C ARG A 437 -24.69 -0.84 -2.02
N ALA A 438 -24.50 0.46 -1.80
CA ALA A 438 -23.38 1.21 -2.37
C ALA A 438 -22.74 2.09 -1.30
N VAL A 439 -21.40 2.16 -1.30
CA VAL A 439 -20.61 2.93 -0.35
C VAL A 439 -19.70 3.87 -1.13
N PHE A 440 -19.70 5.15 -0.78
CA PHE A 440 -18.85 6.19 -1.39
C PHE A 440 -17.87 6.83 -0.39
N THR A 441 -17.98 6.50 0.90
CA THR A 441 -17.21 7.09 2.01
C THR A 441 -16.82 5.99 3.00
N LEU A 442 -15.76 6.20 3.77
CA LEU A 442 -15.52 5.44 5.00
C LEU A 442 -16.42 5.96 6.12
N ASP A 443 -16.57 5.17 7.17
CA ASP A 443 -17.11 5.67 8.45
C ASP A 443 -16.09 6.63 9.08
N GLY A 444 -16.47 7.90 9.23
CA GLY A 444 -15.61 8.96 9.77
C GLY A 444 -15.37 10.12 8.79
N PRO A 445 -14.55 11.12 9.16
CA PRO A 445 -14.31 12.29 8.30
C PRO A 445 -13.41 12.00 7.09
N GLY A 446 -12.67 10.89 7.08
CA GLY A 446 -11.70 10.57 6.04
C GLY A 446 -12.26 9.70 4.93
N GLY A 447 -11.96 10.07 3.69
CA GLY A 447 -12.02 9.15 2.58
C GLY A 447 -13.34 9.10 1.80
N HIS A 448 -13.50 10.05 0.87
CA HIS A 448 -14.68 10.23 0.02
C HIS A 448 -14.41 9.95 -1.45
N ALA A 449 -15.43 9.47 -2.16
CA ALA A 449 -15.43 9.46 -3.62
C ALA A 449 -15.47 10.90 -4.18
N THR A 450 -14.65 11.19 -5.19
CA THR A 450 -14.56 12.53 -5.81
C THR A 450 -14.99 12.52 -7.28
N PHE A 451 -15.65 13.59 -7.71
CA PHE A 451 -16.14 13.75 -9.09
C PHE A 451 -15.54 14.99 -9.74
N HIS A 452 -14.77 14.79 -10.81
CA HIS A 452 -14.06 15.78 -11.60
C HIS A 452 -14.67 15.88 -13.00
N GLY A 453 -15.94 16.30 -13.06
CA GLY A 453 -16.69 16.48 -14.31
C GLY A 453 -18.20 16.32 -14.11
N ASP A 454 -18.93 16.19 -15.23
CA ASP A 454 -20.39 16.06 -15.21
C ASP A 454 -20.80 14.74 -14.56
N VAL A 455 -21.75 14.79 -13.63
CA VAL A 455 -22.33 13.59 -13.02
C VAL A 455 -23.86 13.57 -13.16
N THR A 456 -24.41 12.41 -13.53
CA THR A 456 -25.87 12.19 -13.57
C THR A 456 -26.27 11.06 -12.63
N PHE A 457 -27.21 11.37 -11.74
CA PHE A 457 -27.88 10.45 -10.82
C PHE A 457 -29.41 10.53 -11.03
N ASP A 458 -30.15 9.48 -10.65
CA ASP A 458 -31.62 9.53 -10.62
C ASP A 458 -32.17 10.37 -9.44
N ALA A 459 -31.37 10.54 -8.39
CA ALA A 459 -31.63 11.36 -7.22
C ALA A 459 -30.50 12.40 -7.06
N GLU A 460 -30.59 13.30 -6.08
CA GLU A 460 -29.41 14.09 -5.70
C GLU A 460 -28.29 13.15 -5.23
N PRO A 461 -27.01 13.46 -5.55
CA PRO A 461 -25.88 12.68 -5.04
C PRO A 461 -25.94 12.63 -3.50
N PRO A 462 -25.49 11.52 -2.89
CA PRO A 462 -25.40 11.44 -1.43
C PRO A 462 -24.56 12.59 -0.84
N ASP A 463 -24.92 13.08 0.35
CA ASP A 463 -24.27 14.23 1.00
C ASP A 463 -22.75 14.04 1.27
N HIS A 464 -22.28 12.79 1.27
CA HIS A 464 -20.89 12.40 1.49
C HIS A 464 -20.09 12.19 0.19
N VAL A 465 -20.62 12.65 -0.94
CA VAL A 465 -19.92 12.65 -2.23
C VAL A 465 -19.39 14.03 -2.54
N VAL A 466 -18.10 14.15 -2.86
CA VAL A 466 -17.49 15.43 -3.19
C VAL A 466 -17.59 15.70 -4.69
N LEU A 467 -18.33 16.74 -5.07
CA LEU A 467 -18.44 17.20 -6.45
C LEU A 467 -17.51 18.40 -6.69
N HIS A 468 -16.58 18.25 -7.63
CA HIS A 468 -15.70 19.34 -8.05
C HIS A 468 -16.22 19.98 -9.35
N GLY A 469 -16.41 21.29 -9.35
CA GLY A 469 -16.68 22.07 -10.57
C GLY A 469 -18.15 22.19 -10.99
N VAL A 470 -19.10 21.76 -10.15
CA VAL A 470 -20.51 22.15 -10.32
C VAL A 470 -20.67 23.58 -9.79
N PRO A 471 -21.14 24.57 -10.56
CA PRO A 471 -21.48 25.87 -10.00
C PRO A 471 -22.58 25.66 -8.94
N SER A 472 -22.37 26.13 -7.71
CA SER A 472 -23.41 26.14 -6.68
C SER A 472 -24.69 26.78 -7.25
N PRO A 473 -25.88 26.21 -6.99
CA PRO A 473 -27.14 26.78 -7.45
C PRO A 473 -27.39 28.20 -6.92
#